data_AF-A0A3A6JGV6-F1
#
_entry.id   AF-A0A3A6JGV6-F1
#
_cell.length_a   1.000
_cell.length_b   1.000
_cell.length_c   1.000
_cell.angle_alpha   90.00
_cell.angle_beta   90.00
_cell.angle_gamma   90.00
#
_symmetry.space_group_name_H-M   'P 1'
#
loop_
_entity.id
_entity.type
_entity.pdbx_description
1 polymer ?
#
loop_
_entity_poly.entity_id
_entity_poly.type
_entity_poly.pdbx_seq_one_letter_code
_entity_poly.pdbx_strand_id
1 'polypeptide(L)'
;MAILVSGGAGYIGSHTCIELLNAGYDVVVADNYYNASPVVLDRIKQITGKDFRFYKADMTKHEDVEHIFSECPDITAVIQFAAYKAVGESVSKPIEYYYNNLNCTLVILDVMRHHNCHNFVFSSSATVYGDPASVPITEDFPTGATTNPYGTTKVFTERILQDVCKADPSLNVALLRYFNPIGAHKSGLIGEDPNGIPNNLMPYIAKVAVGKLEKVHVFGNDYPTPDGTGVRDYIHVVDLARGHVCAIKKLETNCGLFICNLGTGKGYSVLDVIHAFSKACGKEIPYVIDPRRPGDIAECYADPTKAKNELGWVAEYGIEEMCADSWNWQKNNPDGYHTVK
;
A
#
# COMPACT_ATOMS: atom_id res chain seq x y z
N MET A 1 -3.45 17.03 17.34
CA MET A 1 -3.60 17.25 15.88
C MET A 1 -3.67 15.86 15.29
N ALA A 2 -4.80 15.50 14.70
CA ALA A 2 -5.05 14.11 14.33
C ALA A 2 -4.94 13.87 12.83
N ILE A 3 -4.52 12.64 12.50
CA ILE A 3 -4.42 12.14 11.14
C ILE A 3 -5.49 11.06 10.97
N LEU A 4 -6.41 11.27 10.04
CA LEU A 4 -7.36 10.25 9.61
C LEU A 4 -6.66 9.26 8.68
N VAL A 5 -6.56 8.00 9.09
CA VAL A 5 -6.04 6.90 8.28
C VAL A 5 -7.22 6.08 7.77
N SER A 6 -7.64 6.42 6.55
CA SER A 6 -8.71 5.73 5.82
C SER A 6 -8.18 4.42 5.25
N GLY A 7 -8.81 3.28 5.54
CA GLY A 7 -8.27 1.95 5.26
C GLY A 7 -7.16 1.53 6.23
N GLY A 8 -7.15 2.11 7.45
CA GLY A 8 -6.07 1.93 8.41
C GLY A 8 -6.01 0.56 9.09
N ALA A 9 -7.01 -0.30 8.91
CA ALA A 9 -6.94 -1.70 9.35
C ALA A 9 -6.30 -2.61 8.27
N GLY A 10 -6.11 -2.11 7.05
CA GLY A 10 -5.45 -2.83 5.97
C GLY A 10 -3.95 -3.05 6.21
N TYR A 11 -3.32 -3.79 5.28
CA TYR A 11 -1.90 -4.16 5.38
C TYR A 11 -0.97 -2.94 5.54
N ILE A 12 -0.93 -2.01 4.59
CA ILE A 12 -0.05 -0.84 4.65
C ILE A 12 -0.55 0.16 5.70
N GLY A 13 -1.87 0.30 5.82
CA GLY A 13 -2.52 1.20 6.78
C GLY A 13 -2.13 0.89 8.22
N SER A 14 -2.18 -0.38 8.63
CA SER A 14 -1.84 -0.79 10.00
C SER A 14 -0.38 -0.55 10.36
N HIS A 15 0.55 -0.82 9.45
CA HIS A 15 1.98 -0.49 9.64
C HIS A 15 2.18 1.02 9.72
N THR A 16 1.47 1.79 8.90
CA THR A 16 1.52 3.26 8.93
C THR A 16 0.97 3.82 10.23
N CYS A 17 -0.12 3.29 10.76
CA CYS A 17 -0.65 3.66 12.08
C CYS A 17 0.41 3.47 13.18
N ILE A 18 1.15 2.36 13.17
CA ILE A 18 2.24 2.12 14.13
C ILE A 18 3.32 3.20 14.03
N GLU A 19 3.79 3.49 12.82
CA GLU A 19 4.86 4.48 12.63
C GLU A 19 4.40 5.90 12.98
N LEU A 20 3.15 6.28 12.67
CA LEU A 20 2.56 7.56 13.07
C LEU A 20 2.45 7.69 14.60
N LEU A 21 1.92 6.66 15.26
CA LEU A 21 1.81 6.61 16.72
C LEU A 21 3.19 6.69 17.37
N ASN A 22 4.18 5.95 16.87
CA ASN A 22 5.56 6.00 17.36
C ASN A 22 6.21 7.37 17.15
N ALA A 23 5.89 8.05 16.05
CA ALA A 23 6.31 9.43 15.77
C ALA A 23 5.58 10.49 16.62
N GLY A 24 4.58 10.10 17.41
CA GLY A 24 3.88 10.98 18.35
C GLY A 24 2.64 11.69 17.77
N TYR A 25 2.16 11.27 16.61
CA TYR A 25 0.90 11.78 16.04
C TYR A 25 -0.32 11.13 16.69
N ASP A 26 -1.42 11.88 16.78
CA ASP A 26 -2.73 11.33 17.11
C ASP A 26 -3.32 10.68 15.84
N VAL A 27 -3.87 9.47 15.98
CA VAL A 27 -4.43 8.71 14.84
C VAL A 27 -5.92 8.50 15.03
N VAL A 28 -6.68 8.70 13.95
CA VAL A 28 -8.07 8.25 13.79
C VAL A 28 -8.10 7.23 12.68
N VAL A 29 -8.53 6.00 12.96
CA VAL A 29 -8.62 4.94 11.94
C VAL A 29 -10.06 4.81 11.47
N ALA A 30 -10.26 4.73 10.15
CA ALA A 30 -11.55 4.42 9.55
C ALA A 30 -11.41 3.24 8.58
N ASP A 31 -12.23 2.20 8.76
CA ASP A 31 -12.19 1.00 7.91
C ASP A 31 -13.54 0.24 7.94
N ASN A 32 -13.94 -0.37 6.82
CA ASN A 32 -15.16 -1.18 6.75
C ASN A 32 -14.90 -2.69 6.92
N TYR A 33 -13.63 -3.10 7.06
CA TYR A 33 -13.15 -4.48 7.14
C TYR A 33 -13.36 -5.34 5.89
N TYR A 34 -13.59 -4.72 4.72
CA TYR A 34 -13.77 -5.47 3.47
C TYR A 34 -12.60 -6.44 3.18
N ASN A 35 -11.37 -6.00 3.48
CA ASN A 35 -10.16 -6.81 3.32
C ASN A 35 -9.19 -6.64 4.51
N ALA A 36 -9.74 -6.61 5.72
CA ALA A 36 -8.99 -6.46 6.97
C ALA A 36 -9.72 -7.18 8.12
N SER A 37 -9.01 -7.43 9.22
CA SER A 37 -9.56 -8.03 10.44
C SER A 37 -9.53 -7.01 11.59
N PRO A 38 -10.59 -6.93 12.43
CA PRO A 38 -10.59 -6.04 13.61
C PRO A 38 -9.47 -6.34 14.61
N VAL A 39 -8.98 -7.59 14.65
CA VAL A 39 -7.85 -8.01 15.52
C VAL A 39 -6.60 -7.17 15.28
N VAL A 40 -6.40 -6.64 14.06
CA VAL A 40 -5.24 -5.79 13.76
C VAL A 40 -5.20 -4.54 14.64
N LEU A 41 -6.35 -4.01 15.05
CA LEU A 41 -6.41 -2.80 15.87
C LEU A 41 -5.81 -3.06 17.25
N ASP A 42 -6.17 -4.19 17.87
CA ASP A 42 -5.60 -4.60 19.16
C ASP A 42 -4.09 -4.87 19.05
N ARG A 43 -3.66 -5.44 17.92
CA ARG A 43 -2.23 -5.68 17.66
C ARG A 43 -1.45 -4.36 17.49
N ILE A 44 -2.03 -3.33 16.85
CA ILE A 44 -1.43 -1.98 16.78
C ILE A 44 -1.28 -1.40 18.20
N LYS A 45 -2.31 -1.51 19.05
CA LYS A 45 -2.25 -1.05 20.44
C LYS A 45 -1.19 -1.80 21.24
N GLN A 46 -1.11 -3.13 21.06
CA GLN A 46 -0.11 -3.98 21.71
C GLN A 46 1.32 -3.60 21.30
N ILE A 47 1.55 -3.31 20.03
CA ILE A 47 2.89 -2.97 19.51
C ILE A 47 3.32 -1.59 20.00
N THR A 48 2.42 -0.61 19.97
CA THR A 48 2.76 0.79 20.26
C THR A 48 2.62 1.16 21.74
N GLY A 49 1.82 0.41 22.50
CA GLY A 49 1.40 0.78 23.86
C GLY A 49 0.49 2.02 23.88
N LYS A 50 -0.08 2.42 22.73
CA LYS A 50 -0.88 3.64 22.58
C LYS A 50 -2.29 3.28 22.10
N ASP A 51 -3.26 4.08 22.54
CA ASP A 51 -4.63 3.99 22.08
C ASP A 51 -4.90 4.98 20.93
N PHE A 52 -5.96 4.75 20.18
CA PHE A 52 -6.38 5.57 19.05
C PHE A 52 -7.88 5.43 18.78
N ARG A 53 -8.47 6.43 18.11
CA ARG A 53 -9.90 6.42 17.76
C ARG A 53 -10.13 5.52 16.56
N PHE A 54 -11.21 4.74 16.56
CA PHE A 54 -11.59 3.87 15.46
C PHE A 54 -13.07 4.06 15.09
N TYR A 55 -13.33 4.15 13.79
CA TYR A 55 -14.68 4.20 13.21
C TYR A 55 -14.83 3.10 12.16
N LYS A 56 -15.84 2.24 12.36
CA LYS A 56 -16.24 1.30 11.31
C LYS A 56 -17.05 2.06 10.27
N ALA A 57 -16.45 2.39 9.14
CA ALA A 57 -16.99 3.35 8.18
C ALA A 57 -16.70 2.92 6.74
N ASP A 58 -17.67 3.15 5.86
CA ASP A 58 -17.49 3.06 4.41
C ASP A 58 -17.16 4.44 3.85
N MET A 59 -15.93 4.60 3.38
CA MET A 59 -15.43 5.89 2.91
C MET A 59 -16.09 6.36 1.61
N THR A 60 -16.92 5.52 0.97
CA THR A 60 -17.77 5.92 -0.16
C THR A 60 -19.08 6.59 0.26
N LYS A 61 -19.37 6.63 1.57
CA LYS A 61 -20.61 7.20 2.12
C LYS A 61 -20.33 8.53 2.80
N HIS A 62 -21.02 9.57 2.34
CA HIS A 62 -20.85 10.92 2.89
C HIS A 62 -21.21 10.96 4.37
N GLU A 63 -22.29 10.31 4.80
CA GLU A 63 -22.72 10.30 6.19
C GLU A 63 -21.66 9.71 7.14
N ASP A 64 -20.95 8.67 6.72
CA ASP A 64 -19.92 8.02 7.53
C ASP A 64 -18.70 8.95 7.68
N VAL A 65 -18.26 9.59 6.59
CA VAL A 65 -17.10 10.49 6.61
C VAL A 65 -17.42 11.79 7.36
N GLU A 66 -18.59 12.38 7.14
CA GLU A 66 -19.04 13.57 7.86
C GLU A 66 -19.15 13.32 9.37
N HIS A 67 -19.65 12.14 9.76
CA HIS A 67 -19.71 11.76 11.18
C HIS A 67 -18.32 11.71 11.82
N ILE A 68 -17.32 11.14 11.14
CA ILE A 68 -15.94 11.09 11.64
C ILE A 68 -15.38 12.50 11.86
N PHE A 69 -15.51 13.38 10.87
CA PHE A 69 -14.99 14.75 10.97
C PHE A 69 -15.73 15.59 12.02
N SER A 70 -17.04 15.38 12.19
CA SER A 70 -17.83 16.03 13.22
C SER A 70 -17.43 15.62 14.65
N GLU A 71 -17.17 14.33 14.88
CA GLU A 71 -16.73 13.80 16.18
C GLU A 71 -15.24 14.04 16.46
N CYS A 72 -14.44 14.22 15.39
CA CYS A 72 -13.00 14.47 15.46
C CYS A 72 -12.62 15.78 14.75
N PRO A 73 -13.05 16.95 15.26
CA PRO A 73 -12.77 18.24 14.64
C PRO A 73 -11.29 18.64 14.67
N ASP A 74 -10.45 17.87 15.38
CA ASP A 74 -9.00 18.03 15.45
C ASP A 74 -8.24 17.30 14.32
N ILE A 75 -8.94 16.64 13.40
CA ILE A 75 -8.36 16.06 12.17
C ILE A 75 -7.89 17.19 11.25
N THR A 76 -6.60 17.19 10.92
CA THR A 76 -5.99 18.19 10.02
C THR A 76 -5.31 17.58 8.80
N ALA A 77 -5.21 16.25 8.76
CA ALA A 77 -4.65 15.51 7.63
C ALA A 77 -5.39 14.18 7.41
N VAL A 78 -5.43 13.75 6.14
CA VAL A 78 -5.93 12.42 5.75
C VAL A 78 -4.82 11.65 5.04
N ILE A 79 -4.68 10.37 5.39
CA ILE A 79 -3.95 9.37 4.58
C ILE A 79 -4.98 8.38 4.04
N GLN A 80 -5.16 8.35 2.71
CA GLN A 80 -6.15 7.49 2.06
C GLN A 80 -5.53 6.20 1.54
N PHE A 81 -5.64 5.12 2.31
CA PHE A 81 -5.40 3.75 1.86
C PHE A 81 -6.66 3.03 1.36
N ALA A 82 -7.86 3.46 1.76
CA ALA A 82 -9.11 2.80 1.39
C ALA A 82 -9.31 2.77 -0.14
N ALA A 83 -9.16 1.57 -0.70
CA ALA A 83 -9.33 1.25 -2.11
C ALA A 83 -9.36 -0.28 -2.28
N TYR A 84 -10.03 -0.75 -3.33
CA TYR A 84 -9.76 -2.08 -3.87
C TYR A 84 -8.45 -2.05 -4.66
N LYS A 85 -7.65 -3.12 -4.52
CA LYS A 85 -6.24 -3.11 -4.95
C LYS A 85 -5.80 -4.25 -5.89
N ALA A 86 -6.65 -5.23 -6.18
CA ALA A 86 -6.24 -6.40 -6.96
C ALA A 86 -6.36 -6.14 -8.47
N VAL A 87 -5.22 -6.08 -9.17
CA VAL A 87 -5.15 -5.85 -10.63
C VAL A 87 -6.02 -6.83 -11.40
N GLY A 88 -5.87 -8.14 -11.17
CA GLY A 88 -6.63 -9.17 -11.89
C GLY A 88 -8.14 -9.09 -11.64
N GLU A 89 -8.56 -8.86 -10.40
CA GLU A 89 -9.98 -8.70 -10.07
C GLU A 89 -10.56 -7.45 -10.73
N SER A 90 -9.81 -6.35 -10.78
CA SER A 90 -10.27 -5.09 -11.38
C SER A 90 -10.65 -5.23 -12.85
N VAL A 91 -9.99 -6.11 -13.60
CA VAL A 91 -10.32 -6.42 -15.00
C VAL A 91 -11.67 -7.14 -15.09
N SER A 92 -11.97 -8.03 -14.14
CA SER A 92 -13.23 -8.78 -14.08
C SER A 92 -14.38 -7.98 -13.46
N LYS A 93 -14.07 -6.99 -12.61
CA LYS A 93 -15.03 -6.17 -11.84
C LYS A 93 -14.72 -4.65 -11.97
N PRO A 94 -14.70 -4.10 -13.19
CA PRO A 94 -14.24 -2.72 -13.39
C PRO A 94 -15.13 -1.70 -12.70
N ILE A 95 -16.46 -1.88 -12.73
CA ILE A 95 -17.41 -0.90 -12.17
C ILE A 95 -17.26 -0.81 -10.65
N GLU A 96 -17.06 -1.93 -9.97
CA GLU A 96 -16.83 -1.97 -8.52
C GLU A 96 -15.56 -1.21 -8.13
N TYR A 97 -14.48 -1.36 -8.92
CA TYR A 97 -13.22 -0.65 -8.68
C TYR A 97 -13.35 0.85 -8.94
N TYR A 98 -13.97 1.25 -10.05
CA TYR A 98 -14.22 2.67 -10.34
C TYR A 98 -15.12 3.31 -9.28
N TYR A 99 -16.22 2.66 -8.93
CA TYR A 99 -17.14 3.16 -7.92
C TYR A 99 -16.45 3.33 -6.58
N ASN A 100 -15.83 2.26 -6.05
CA ASN A 100 -15.22 2.30 -4.72
C ASN A 100 -14.06 3.31 -4.68
N ASN A 101 -13.09 3.16 -5.59
CA ASN A 101 -11.84 3.91 -5.48
C ASN A 101 -12.01 5.40 -5.74
N LEU A 102 -12.87 5.78 -6.70
CA LEU A 102 -13.11 7.19 -7.01
C LEU A 102 -14.02 7.84 -5.96
N ASN A 103 -15.10 7.17 -5.55
CA ASN A 103 -16.03 7.76 -4.56
C ASN A 103 -15.38 7.92 -3.19
N CYS A 104 -14.52 6.99 -2.75
CA CYS A 104 -13.73 7.18 -1.53
C CYS A 104 -13.01 8.54 -1.53
N THR A 105 -12.33 8.88 -2.62
CA THR A 105 -11.62 10.16 -2.70
C THR A 105 -12.57 11.34 -2.80
N LEU A 106 -13.59 11.26 -3.66
CA LEU A 106 -14.52 12.37 -3.87
C LEU A 106 -15.27 12.74 -2.60
N VAL A 107 -15.74 11.75 -1.83
CA VAL A 107 -16.44 11.97 -0.56
C VAL A 107 -15.52 12.56 0.49
N ILE A 108 -14.30 12.03 0.65
CA ILE A 108 -13.33 12.58 1.61
C ILE A 108 -13.01 14.03 1.27
N LEU A 109 -12.77 14.35 0.00
CA LEU A 109 -12.49 15.72 -0.43
C LEU A 109 -13.67 16.65 -0.20
N ASP A 110 -14.90 16.20 -0.46
CA ASP A 110 -16.09 17.02 -0.26
C ASP A 110 -16.28 17.38 1.21
N VAL A 111 -16.17 16.40 2.12
CA VAL A 111 -16.22 16.63 3.57
C VAL A 111 -15.06 17.53 4.01
N MET A 112 -13.82 17.25 3.58
CA MET A 112 -12.66 18.07 3.94
C MET A 112 -12.85 19.56 3.63
N ARG A 113 -13.58 19.93 2.58
CA ARG A 113 -13.81 21.36 2.24
C ARG A 113 -14.67 22.11 3.26
N HIS A 114 -15.44 21.38 4.07
CA HIS A 114 -16.29 21.94 5.12
C HIS A 114 -15.65 21.87 6.50
N HIS A 115 -14.48 21.22 6.59
CA HIS A 115 -13.72 21.03 7.83
C HIS A 115 -12.33 21.65 7.66
N ASN A 116 -11.66 22.05 8.75
CA ASN A 116 -10.36 22.73 8.65
C ASN A 116 -9.19 21.74 8.40
N CYS A 117 -9.32 20.90 7.38
CA CYS A 117 -8.39 19.82 7.04
C CYS A 117 -7.81 20.03 5.65
N HIS A 118 -6.52 20.37 5.61
CA HIS A 118 -5.85 20.90 4.41
C HIS A 118 -4.68 20.05 3.94
N ASN A 119 -4.55 18.81 4.44
CA ASN A 119 -3.42 17.94 4.13
C ASN A 119 -3.91 16.57 3.69
N PHE A 120 -3.46 16.11 2.53
CA PHE A 120 -3.90 14.85 1.93
C PHE A 120 -2.71 14.02 1.45
N VAL A 121 -2.55 12.82 1.97
CA VAL A 121 -1.62 11.82 1.44
C VAL A 121 -2.43 10.76 0.70
N PHE A 122 -2.17 10.61 -0.59
CA PHE A 122 -2.83 9.60 -1.42
C PHE A 122 -1.92 8.42 -1.70
N SER A 123 -2.45 7.22 -1.45
CA SER A 123 -1.85 5.96 -1.87
C SER A 123 -2.00 5.72 -3.36
N SER A 124 -1.07 6.27 -4.15
CA SER A 124 -0.95 5.94 -5.57
C SER A 124 -0.16 4.64 -5.77
N SER A 125 0.23 4.35 -7.01
CA SER A 125 0.87 3.08 -7.38
C SER A 125 1.76 3.24 -8.61
N ALA A 126 2.83 2.46 -8.71
CA ALA A 126 3.64 2.36 -9.93
C ALA A 126 2.82 1.94 -11.16
N THR A 127 1.63 1.34 -10.99
CA THR A 127 0.72 1.02 -12.10
C THR A 127 0.28 2.24 -12.91
N VAL A 128 0.38 3.47 -12.37
CA VAL A 128 0.06 4.71 -13.11
C VAL A 128 1.00 4.94 -14.31
N TYR A 129 2.20 4.36 -14.27
CA TYR A 129 3.19 4.46 -15.35
C TYR A 129 2.90 3.52 -16.52
N GLY A 130 1.96 2.56 -16.38
CA GLY A 130 1.65 1.61 -17.45
C GLY A 130 2.82 0.66 -17.72
N ASP A 131 3.19 0.53 -19.00
CA ASP A 131 4.40 -0.16 -19.46
C ASP A 131 5.51 0.88 -19.68
N PRO A 132 6.43 1.06 -18.72
CA PRO A 132 7.40 2.15 -18.75
C PRO A 132 8.43 1.94 -19.89
N ALA A 133 8.82 3.03 -20.55
CA ALA A 133 9.79 2.96 -21.66
C ALA A 133 11.19 2.50 -21.23
N SER A 134 11.52 2.68 -19.94
CA SER A 134 12.78 2.24 -19.35
C SER A 134 12.64 2.13 -17.83
N VAL A 135 13.66 1.58 -17.20
CA VAL A 135 13.83 1.49 -15.76
C VAL A 135 15.27 1.94 -15.40
N PRO A 136 15.52 2.57 -14.24
CA PRO A 136 14.57 2.90 -13.18
C PRO A 136 13.58 4.03 -13.57
N ILE A 137 12.41 4.04 -12.93
CA ILE A 137 11.31 4.97 -13.19
C ILE A 137 11.42 6.19 -12.27
N THR A 138 11.51 7.39 -12.85
CA THR A 138 11.46 8.68 -12.15
C THR A 138 10.04 9.28 -12.19
N GLU A 139 9.76 10.27 -11.34
CA GLU A 139 8.40 10.82 -11.20
C GLU A 139 7.91 11.64 -12.42
N ASP A 140 8.82 12.07 -13.29
CA ASP A 140 8.55 12.79 -14.53
C ASP A 140 8.20 11.86 -15.71
N PHE A 141 8.24 10.54 -15.50
CA PHE A 141 7.76 9.58 -16.50
C PHE A 141 6.28 9.83 -16.82
N PRO A 142 5.88 9.66 -18.10
CA PRO A 142 4.47 9.75 -18.49
C PRO A 142 3.60 8.78 -17.69
N THR A 143 2.41 9.23 -17.31
CA THR A 143 1.38 8.40 -16.68
C THR A 143 0.14 8.28 -17.57
N GLY A 144 -0.71 7.29 -17.29
CA GLY A 144 -2.03 7.16 -17.92
C GLY A 144 -2.19 6.04 -18.94
N ALA A 145 -1.09 5.46 -19.45
CA ALA A 145 -1.12 4.28 -20.32
C ALA A 145 -1.35 2.97 -19.52
N THR A 146 -2.35 2.96 -18.66
CA THR A 146 -2.60 1.88 -17.70
C THR A 146 -3.15 0.62 -18.38
N THR A 147 -2.75 -0.55 -17.88
CA THR A 147 -3.11 -1.87 -18.46
C THR A 147 -4.33 -2.52 -17.80
N ASN A 148 -4.91 -1.89 -16.77
CA ASN A 148 -5.99 -2.47 -15.96
C ASN A 148 -6.82 -1.39 -15.24
N PRO A 149 -8.10 -1.66 -14.90
CA PRO A 149 -8.98 -0.71 -14.23
C PRO A 149 -8.46 -0.19 -12.89
N TYR A 150 -7.82 -1.02 -12.06
CA TYR A 150 -7.20 -0.57 -10.80
C TYR A 150 -6.19 0.57 -11.04
N GLY A 151 -5.21 0.36 -11.93
CA GLY A 151 -4.23 1.38 -12.29
C GLY A 151 -4.89 2.64 -12.86
N THR A 152 -5.92 2.48 -13.70
CA THR A 152 -6.70 3.59 -14.24
C THR A 152 -7.37 4.40 -13.13
N THR A 153 -7.93 3.75 -12.10
CA THR A 153 -8.51 4.47 -10.95
C THR A 153 -7.46 5.31 -10.23
N LYS A 154 -6.22 4.84 -10.08
CA LYS A 154 -5.13 5.62 -9.46
C LYS A 154 -4.76 6.85 -10.29
N VAL A 155 -4.66 6.72 -11.62
CA VAL A 155 -4.42 7.87 -12.52
C VAL A 155 -5.55 8.90 -12.40
N PHE A 156 -6.80 8.45 -12.42
CA PHE A 156 -7.95 9.35 -12.30
C PHE A 156 -7.96 10.07 -10.94
N THR A 157 -7.67 9.36 -9.86
CA THR A 157 -7.56 9.98 -8.54
C THR A 157 -6.40 10.97 -8.45
N GLU A 158 -5.21 10.64 -9.00
CA GLU A 158 -4.11 11.61 -9.07
C GLU A 158 -4.55 12.88 -9.82
N ARG A 159 -5.26 12.72 -10.94
CA ARG A 159 -5.75 13.86 -11.71
C ARG A 159 -6.77 14.71 -10.94
N ILE A 160 -7.73 14.07 -10.27
CA ILE A 160 -8.71 14.76 -9.41
C ILE A 160 -7.98 15.58 -8.34
N LEU A 161 -7.03 14.96 -7.63
CA LEU A 161 -6.29 15.63 -6.56
C LEU A 161 -5.41 16.78 -7.08
N GLN A 162 -4.80 16.64 -8.25
CA GLN A 162 -4.06 17.71 -8.92
C GLN A 162 -4.96 18.89 -9.25
N ASP A 163 -6.14 18.63 -9.82
CA ASP A 163 -7.10 19.68 -10.19
C ASP A 163 -7.66 20.39 -8.95
N VAL A 164 -7.95 19.66 -7.86
CA VAL A 164 -8.43 20.23 -6.59
C VAL A 164 -7.33 21.05 -5.90
N CYS A 165 -6.11 20.52 -5.77
CA CYS A 165 -4.97 21.24 -5.19
C CYS A 165 -4.62 22.51 -5.98
N LYS A 166 -4.81 22.49 -7.31
CA LYS A 166 -4.66 23.68 -8.14
C LYS A 166 -5.76 24.72 -7.91
N ALA A 167 -7.00 24.27 -7.67
CA ALA A 167 -8.14 25.14 -7.45
C ALA A 167 -8.16 25.73 -6.03
N ASP A 168 -7.65 25.01 -5.04
CA ASP A 168 -7.50 25.43 -3.66
C ASP A 168 -6.03 25.39 -3.21
N PRO A 169 -5.30 26.51 -3.30
CA PRO A 169 -3.89 26.59 -2.92
C PRO A 169 -3.62 26.36 -1.42
N SER A 170 -4.64 26.29 -0.57
CA SER A 170 -4.45 25.93 0.84
C SER A 170 -4.32 24.42 1.06
N LEU A 171 -4.80 23.60 0.12
CA LEU A 171 -4.70 22.15 0.18
C LEU A 171 -3.31 21.67 -0.24
N ASN A 172 -2.63 20.97 0.66
CA ASN A 172 -1.40 20.24 0.38
C ASN A 172 -1.72 18.78 0.04
N VAL A 173 -1.12 18.27 -1.03
CA VAL A 173 -1.32 16.89 -1.51
C VAL A 173 0.02 16.19 -1.72
N ALA A 174 0.21 15.03 -1.11
CA ALA A 174 1.30 14.11 -1.41
C ALA A 174 0.76 12.89 -2.17
N LEU A 175 1.13 12.77 -3.45
CA LEU A 175 0.87 11.59 -4.28
C LEU A 175 2.05 10.63 -4.16
N LEU A 176 1.87 9.58 -3.36
CA LEU A 176 2.93 8.60 -3.11
C LEU A 176 2.70 7.38 -4.01
N ARG A 177 3.57 7.20 -5.00
CA ARG A 177 3.50 6.08 -5.95
C ARG A 177 4.30 4.90 -5.40
N TYR A 178 3.60 3.97 -4.75
CA TYR A 178 4.23 2.78 -4.18
C TYR A 178 4.57 1.78 -5.28
N PHE A 179 5.68 1.09 -5.09
CA PHE A 179 6.00 -0.12 -5.86
C PHE A 179 5.38 -1.35 -5.18
N ASN A 180 6.13 -2.39 -4.84
CA ASN A 180 5.57 -3.65 -4.37
C ASN A 180 5.88 -3.88 -2.89
N PRO A 181 5.03 -3.39 -1.95
CA PRO A 181 5.26 -3.61 -0.52
C PRO A 181 5.12 -5.09 -0.15
N ILE A 182 6.12 -5.59 0.58
CA ILE A 182 6.18 -6.92 1.20
C ILE A 182 6.81 -6.82 2.60
N GLY A 183 6.86 -7.90 3.36
CA GLY A 183 7.34 -7.87 4.74
C GLY A 183 6.21 -7.83 5.77
N ALA A 184 6.58 -7.69 7.02
CA ALA A 184 5.67 -7.54 8.13
C ALA A 184 6.34 -6.71 9.23
N HIS A 185 5.62 -6.36 10.29
CA HIS A 185 6.27 -5.77 11.45
C HIS A 185 7.13 -6.84 12.15
N LYS A 186 8.39 -6.50 12.48
CA LYS A 186 9.38 -7.40 13.10
C LYS A 186 8.90 -8.20 14.32
N SER A 187 7.87 -7.71 15.03
CA SER A 187 7.28 -8.42 16.16
C SER A 187 6.54 -9.71 15.76
N GLY A 188 6.18 -9.87 14.47
CA GLY A 188 5.33 -10.96 14.01
C GLY A 188 3.88 -10.86 14.52
N LEU A 189 3.45 -9.69 15.02
CA LEU A 189 2.10 -9.46 15.55
C LEU A 189 1.12 -8.86 14.54
N ILE A 190 1.62 -8.24 13.47
CA ILE A 190 0.82 -7.83 12.30
C ILE A 190 1.58 -8.18 11.01
N GLY A 191 0.85 -8.37 9.91
CA GLY A 191 1.40 -8.63 8.58
C GLY A 191 0.30 -8.61 7.53
N GLU A 192 0.57 -9.12 6.32
CA GLU A 192 -0.44 -9.19 5.27
C GLU A 192 -1.34 -10.42 5.47
N ASP A 193 -2.65 -10.19 5.59
CA ASP A 193 -3.67 -11.25 5.71
C ASP A 193 -4.89 -10.92 4.84
N PRO A 194 -4.81 -11.14 3.52
CA PRO A 194 -5.90 -10.82 2.61
C PRO A 194 -7.02 -11.87 2.71
N ASN A 195 -8.26 -11.41 2.59
CA ASN A 195 -9.43 -12.29 2.51
C ASN A 195 -9.34 -13.18 1.25
N GLY A 196 -9.63 -14.48 1.41
CA GLY A 196 -9.63 -15.44 0.31
C GLY A 196 -8.25 -15.86 -0.19
N ILE A 197 -8.17 -16.18 -1.48
CA ILE A 197 -6.92 -16.54 -2.16
C ILE A 197 -6.13 -15.26 -2.43
N PRO A 198 -4.87 -15.13 -1.97
CA PRO A 198 -4.10 -13.92 -2.18
C PRO A 198 -3.85 -13.64 -3.66
N ASN A 199 -4.02 -12.39 -4.08
CA ASN A 199 -3.69 -11.95 -5.44
C ASN A 199 -2.22 -11.51 -5.59
N ASN A 200 -1.56 -11.17 -4.48
CA ASN A 200 -0.17 -10.72 -4.42
C ASN A 200 0.78 -11.92 -4.18
N LEU A 201 2.00 -11.82 -4.71
CA LEU A 201 2.99 -12.91 -4.69
C LEU A 201 3.38 -13.36 -3.28
N MET A 202 3.78 -12.41 -2.42
CA MET A 202 4.31 -12.71 -1.08
C MET A 202 3.32 -13.49 -0.17
N PRO A 203 2.07 -13.04 0.02
CA PRO A 203 1.12 -13.79 0.84
C PRO A 203 0.76 -15.17 0.24
N TYR A 204 0.87 -15.34 -1.09
CA TYR A 204 0.70 -16.65 -1.73
C TYR A 204 1.87 -17.59 -1.38
N ILE A 205 3.12 -17.11 -1.54
CA ILE A 205 4.33 -17.84 -1.13
C ILE A 205 4.25 -18.24 0.35
N ALA A 206 3.85 -17.31 1.22
CA ALA A 206 3.73 -17.54 2.65
C ALA A 206 2.70 -18.65 2.97
N LYS A 207 1.55 -18.68 2.29
CA LYS A 207 0.54 -19.76 2.42
C LYS A 207 1.06 -21.11 1.93
N VAL A 208 1.89 -21.16 0.88
CA VAL A 208 2.56 -22.39 0.44
C VAL A 208 3.55 -22.88 1.51
N ALA A 209 4.35 -21.98 2.11
CA ALA A 209 5.34 -22.33 3.12
C ALA A 209 4.76 -22.92 4.43
N VAL A 210 3.53 -22.52 4.79
CA VAL A 210 2.76 -23.11 5.90
C VAL A 210 1.88 -24.29 5.48
N GLY A 211 1.95 -24.74 4.22
CA GLY A 211 1.25 -25.93 3.72
C GLY A 211 -0.24 -25.74 3.46
N LYS A 212 -0.72 -24.50 3.34
CA LYS A 212 -2.13 -24.18 3.03
C LYS A 212 -2.44 -24.19 1.54
N LEU A 213 -1.42 -23.98 0.73
CA LEU A 213 -1.47 -24.07 -0.73
C LEU A 213 -0.36 -25.03 -1.17
N GLU A 214 -0.59 -25.76 -2.26
CA GLU A 214 0.32 -26.81 -2.71
C GLU A 214 1.62 -26.25 -3.30
N LYS A 215 1.51 -25.19 -4.13
CA LYS A 215 2.62 -24.62 -4.90
C LYS A 215 2.31 -23.19 -5.36
N VAL A 216 3.37 -22.43 -5.64
CA VAL A 216 3.29 -21.08 -6.19
C VAL A 216 3.10 -21.13 -7.71
N HIS A 217 2.25 -20.25 -8.24
CA HIS A 217 2.02 -20.11 -9.68
C HIS A 217 2.82 -18.92 -10.21
N VAL A 218 3.85 -19.18 -11.02
CA VAL A 218 4.73 -18.18 -11.62
C VAL A 218 4.24 -17.85 -13.02
N PHE A 219 3.65 -16.66 -13.20
CA PHE A 219 3.00 -16.27 -14.44
C PHE A 219 3.99 -15.72 -15.48
N GLY A 220 4.42 -16.57 -16.41
CA GLY A 220 5.34 -16.25 -17.50
C GLY A 220 6.81 -16.48 -17.12
N ASN A 221 7.56 -17.04 -18.07
CA ASN A 221 9.00 -17.31 -18.00
C ASN A 221 9.73 -16.91 -19.30
N ASP A 222 9.11 -16.07 -20.11
CA ASP A 222 9.55 -15.64 -21.43
C ASP A 222 9.60 -14.10 -21.56
N TYR A 223 9.50 -13.36 -20.46
CA TYR A 223 9.74 -11.91 -20.46
C TYR A 223 11.20 -11.61 -20.82
N PRO A 224 11.50 -10.42 -21.37
CA PRO A 224 12.87 -9.99 -21.66
C PRO A 224 13.61 -9.58 -20.37
N THR A 225 13.67 -10.47 -19.38
CA THR A 225 14.31 -10.30 -18.06
C THR A 225 15.35 -11.40 -17.83
N PRO A 226 16.27 -11.24 -16.86
CA PRO A 226 17.40 -12.17 -16.71
C PRO A 226 17.03 -13.66 -16.56
N ASP A 227 15.90 -13.97 -15.92
CA ASP A 227 15.39 -15.34 -15.72
C ASP A 227 14.04 -15.61 -16.43
N GLY A 228 13.59 -14.66 -17.26
CA GLY A 228 12.34 -14.73 -17.99
C GLY A 228 11.08 -14.43 -17.17
N THR A 229 11.17 -14.25 -15.85
CA THR A 229 10.03 -13.92 -14.99
C THR A 229 9.92 -12.42 -14.72
N GLY A 230 8.75 -11.95 -14.28
CA GLY A 230 8.52 -10.53 -14.04
C GLY A 230 9.40 -9.95 -12.93
N VAL A 231 9.97 -8.77 -13.17
CA VAL A 231 10.84 -8.05 -12.23
C VAL A 231 10.09 -6.89 -11.59
N ARG A 232 10.15 -6.77 -10.27
CA ARG A 232 9.48 -5.69 -9.51
C ARG A 232 10.41 -5.12 -8.44
N ASP A 233 10.20 -3.86 -8.10
CA ASP A 233 10.81 -3.24 -6.92
C ASP A 233 10.02 -3.59 -5.67
N TYR A 234 10.55 -4.55 -4.92
CA TYR A 234 10.00 -4.93 -3.63
C TYR A 234 10.53 -4.00 -2.55
N ILE A 235 9.63 -3.47 -1.74
CA ILE A 235 9.93 -2.54 -0.65
C ILE A 235 9.37 -3.10 0.65
N HIS A 236 10.10 -2.94 1.76
CA HIS A 236 9.62 -3.38 3.06
C HIS A 236 8.44 -2.50 3.51
N VAL A 237 7.35 -3.11 3.97
CA VAL A 237 6.14 -2.38 4.36
C VAL A 237 6.39 -1.37 5.50
N VAL A 238 7.35 -1.65 6.39
CA VAL A 238 7.78 -0.70 7.43
C VAL A 238 8.56 0.48 6.84
N ASP A 239 9.39 0.27 5.81
CA ASP A 239 10.03 1.40 5.10
C ASP A 239 8.97 2.29 4.45
N LEU A 240 8.01 1.65 3.78
CA LEU A 240 6.89 2.35 3.17
C LEU A 240 6.07 3.14 4.21
N ALA A 241 5.78 2.54 5.38
CA ALA A 241 5.08 3.20 6.48
C ALA A 241 5.86 4.42 7.00
N ARG A 242 7.18 4.32 7.19
CA ARG A 242 8.03 5.48 7.53
C ARG A 242 8.00 6.58 6.47
N GLY A 243 7.87 6.21 5.20
CA GLY A 243 7.71 7.16 4.09
C GLY A 243 6.47 8.04 4.25
N HIS A 244 5.39 7.53 4.85
CA HIS A 244 4.19 8.31 5.13
C HIS A 244 4.41 9.33 6.25
N VAL A 245 5.15 8.96 7.30
CA VAL A 245 5.54 9.90 8.36
C VAL A 245 6.33 11.06 7.74
N CYS A 246 7.26 10.77 6.83
CA CYS A 246 8.00 11.81 6.11
C CYS A 246 7.09 12.65 5.18
N ALA A 247 6.11 12.03 4.52
CA ALA A 247 5.16 12.76 3.69
C ALA A 247 4.29 13.72 4.50
N ILE A 248 3.83 13.33 5.70
CA ILE A 248 3.10 14.23 6.60
C ILE A 248 3.96 15.45 6.97
N LYS A 249 5.22 15.23 7.35
CA LYS A 249 6.18 16.33 7.61
C LYS A 249 6.40 17.23 6.39
N LYS A 250 6.39 16.67 5.18
CA LYS A 250 6.48 17.46 3.94
C LYS A 250 5.24 18.34 3.75
N LEU A 251 4.04 17.83 4.03
CA LEU A 251 2.80 18.61 3.94
C LEU A 251 2.79 19.79 4.94
N GLU A 252 3.34 19.61 6.14
CA GLU A 252 3.50 20.68 7.15
C GLU A 252 4.34 21.88 6.64
N THR A 253 5.10 21.73 5.56
CA THR A 253 5.88 22.82 4.92
C THR A 253 5.07 23.67 3.94
N ASN A 254 3.77 23.38 3.76
CA ASN A 254 2.90 23.98 2.75
C ASN A 254 3.41 23.78 1.31
N CYS A 255 3.77 22.54 0.99
CA CYS A 255 4.40 22.20 -0.29
C CYS A 255 3.45 22.25 -1.51
N GLY A 256 2.14 22.46 -1.31
CA GLY A 256 1.15 22.32 -2.37
C GLY A 256 1.11 20.87 -2.86
N LEU A 257 1.38 20.65 -4.14
CA LEU A 257 1.43 19.32 -4.73
C LEU A 257 2.85 18.72 -4.68
N PHE A 258 2.97 17.55 -4.06
CA PHE A 258 4.18 16.75 -4.01
C PHE A 258 3.93 15.35 -4.58
N ILE A 259 4.76 14.91 -5.53
CA ILE A 259 4.66 13.59 -6.16
C ILE A 259 5.98 12.86 -5.94
N CYS A 260 5.93 11.62 -5.45
CA CYS A 260 7.12 10.88 -5.07
C CYS A 260 6.96 9.37 -5.25
N ASN A 261 7.97 8.73 -5.84
CA ASN A 261 8.10 7.28 -5.88
C ASN A 261 8.62 6.77 -4.53
N LEU A 262 7.96 5.73 -3.99
CA LEU A 262 8.45 5.00 -2.82
C LEU A 262 8.79 3.56 -3.23
N GLY A 263 10.08 3.34 -3.45
CA GLY A 263 10.69 2.07 -3.82
C GLY A 263 12.14 2.01 -3.33
N THR A 264 12.80 0.87 -3.56
CA THR A 264 14.20 0.65 -3.20
C THR A 264 15.17 0.97 -4.33
N GLY A 265 14.66 1.01 -5.57
CA GLY A 265 15.44 1.07 -6.80
C GLY A 265 16.16 -0.22 -7.17
N LYS A 266 15.81 -1.33 -6.52
CA LYS A 266 16.31 -2.67 -6.86
C LYS A 266 15.17 -3.55 -7.36
N GLY A 267 15.27 -3.99 -8.61
CA GLY A 267 14.38 -4.99 -9.17
C GLY A 267 14.78 -6.41 -8.75
N TYR A 268 13.80 -7.21 -8.32
CA TYR A 268 13.94 -8.65 -8.14
C TYR A 268 12.92 -9.39 -9.00
N SER A 269 13.31 -10.54 -9.54
CA SER A 269 12.42 -11.41 -10.30
C SER A 269 11.44 -12.16 -9.38
N VAL A 270 10.45 -12.84 -9.94
CA VAL A 270 9.56 -13.72 -9.15
C VAL A 270 10.35 -14.85 -8.50
N LEU A 271 11.34 -15.42 -9.21
CA LEU A 271 12.15 -16.52 -8.68
C LEU A 271 13.11 -16.04 -7.59
N ASP A 272 13.66 -14.82 -7.69
CA ASP A 272 14.46 -14.22 -6.63
C ASP A 272 13.70 -14.18 -5.29
N VAL A 273 12.42 -13.76 -5.33
CA VAL A 273 11.57 -13.71 -4.15
C VAL A 273 11.26 -15.10 -3.59
N ILE A 274 10.98 -16.08 -4.46
CA ILE A 274 10.74 -17.47 -4.04
C ILE A 274 11.99 -18.04 -3.36
N HIS A 275 13.18 -17.83 -3.92
CA HIS A 275 14.44 -18.29 -3.34
C HIS A 275 14.76 -17.57 -2.01
N ALA A 276 14.58 -16.25 -1.95
CA ALA A 276 14.77 -15.49 -0.72
C ALA A 276 13.81 -15.95 0.40
N PHE A 277 12.55 -16.23 0.07
CA PHE A 277 11.59 -16.76 1.03
C PHE A 277 11.91 -18.19 1.45
N SER A 278 12.35 -19.03 0.51
CA SER A 278 12.81 -20.39 0.78
C SER A 278 13.96 -20.42 1.79
N LYS A 279 14.94 -19.53 1.61
CA LYS A 279 16.04 -19.31 2.56
C LYS A 279 15.50 -18.87 3.93
N ALA A 280 14.59 -17.91 3.98
CA ALA A 280 14.03 -17.37 5.22
C ALA A 280 13.23 -18.41 6.02
N CYS A 281 12.45 -19.27 5.36
CA CYS A 281 11.64 -20.28 6.03
C CYS A 281 12.36 -21.62 6.25
N GLY A 282 13.55 -21.80 5.67
CA GLY A 282 14.34 -23.03 5.75
C GLY A 282 13.71 -24.21 5.03
N LYS A 283 12.85 -23.96 4.02
CA LYS A 283 12.15 -24.98 3.24
C LYS A 283 12.19 -24.62 1.76
N GLU A 284 12.28 -25.63 0.90
CA GLU A 284 12.04 -25.43 -0.52
C GLU A 284 10.57 -25.02 -0.75
N ILE A 285 10.36 -23.99 -1.57
CA ILE A 285 9.02 -23.52 -1.93
C ILE A 285 8.68 -24.08 -3.32
N PRO A 286 7.75 -25.04 -3.44
CA PRO A 286 7.38 -25.58 -4.74
C PRO A 286 6.67 -24.52 -5.59
N TYR A 287 6.98 -24.49 -6.88
CA TYR A 287 6.33 -23.61 -7.85
C TYR A 287 6.15 -24.29 -9.21
N VAL A 288 5.26 -23.72 -10.03
CA VAL A 288 5.02 -24.11 -11.43
C VAL A 288 5.02 -22.86 -12.30
N ILE A 289 5.49 -23.00 -13.54
CA ILE A 289 5.38 -21.95 -14.55
C ILE A 289 4.02 -22.04 -15.24
N ASP A 290 3.29 -20.94 -15.23
CA ASP A 290 2.01 -20.75 -15.93
C ASP A 290 2.14 -19.73 -17.07
N PRO A 291 1.15 -19.63 -17.98
CA PRO A 291 1.08 -18.55 -18.95
C PRO A 291 1.12 -17.17 -18.29
N ARG A 292 1.53 -16.15 -19.05
CA ARG A 292 1.49 -14.75 -18.59
C ARG A 292 0.09 -14.36 -18.15
N ARG A 293 0.00 -13.65 -17.03
CA ARG A 293 -1.25 -13.09 -16.55
C ARG A 293 -1.53 -11.77 -17.29
N PRO A 294 -2.75 -11.56 -17.83
CA PRO A 294 -3.10 -10.32 -18.52
C PRO A 294 -2.85 -9.08 -17.64
N GLY A 295 -2.22 -8.06 -18.22
CA GLY A 295 -1.93 -6.79 -17.57
C GLY A 295 -0.57 -6.72 -16.85
N ASP A 296 0.12 -7.84 -16.64
CA ASP A 296 1.49 -7.85 -16.10
C ASP A 296 2.51 -7.38 -17.15
N ILE A 297 3.49 -6.58 -16.71
CA ILE A 297 4.61 -6.07 -17.51
C ILE A 297 5.93 -6.78 -17.13
N ALA A 298 6.95 -6.63 -17.96
CA ALA A 298 8.25 -7.28 -17.75
C ALA A 298 8.96 -6.74 -16.51
N GLU A 299 9.31 -5.45 -16.50
CA GLU A 299 10.13 -4.82 -15.44
C GLU A 299 9.49 -3.52 -14.94
N CYS A 300 9.55 -3.29 -13.62
CA CYS A 300 9.07 -2.06 -13.01
C CYS A 300 9.80 -1.79 -11.69
N TYR A 301 10.76 -0.86 -11.67
CA TYR A 301 11.47 -0.46 -10.46
C TYR A 301 11.78 1.05 -10.40
N ALA A 302 11.85 1.60 -9.19
CA ALA A 302 11.89 3.04 -8.95
C ALA A 302 13.30 3.63 -9.13
N ASP A 303 13.37 4.94 -9.40
CA ASP A 303 14.50 5.75 -8.92
C ASP A 303 14.07 6.41 -7.59
N PRO A 304 14.68 6.07 -6.44
CA PRO A 304 14.32 6.63 -5.14
C PRO A 304 15.00 7.97 -4.82
N THR A 305 15.73 8.57 -5.77
CA THR A 305 16.54 9.77 -5.53
C THR A 305 15.73 10.96 -5.02
N LYS A 306 14.52 11.18 -5.56
CA LYS A 306 13.66 12.28 -5.11
C LYS A 306 13.22 12.11 -3.66
N ALA A 307 12.80 10.90 -3.27
CA ALA A 307 12.41 10.60 -1.89
C ALA A 307 13.57 10.86 -0.91
N LYS A 308 14.79 10.43 -1.28
CA LYS A 308 16.00 10.72 -0.50
C LYS A 308 16.25 12.22 -0.33
N ASN A 309 16.20 12.97 -1.44
CA ASN A 309 16.60 14.38 -1.45
C ASN A 309 15.54 15.30 -0.83
N GLU A 310 14.25 15.01 -1.04
CA GLU A 310 13.15 15.90 -0.65
C GLU A 310 12.40 15.49 0.61
N LEU A 311 12.48 14.22 1.02
CA LEU A 311 11.88 13.70 2.26
C LEU A 311 12.91 13.28 3.30
N GLY A 312 14.20 13.18 2.92
CA GLY A 312 15.22 12.55 3.76
C GLY A 312 14.95 11.07 4.02
N TRP A 313 14.16 10.42 3.16
CA TRP A 313 13.70 9.04 3.33
C TRP A 313 14.44 8.10 2.37
N VAL A 314 14.86 6.95 2.88
CA VAL A 314 15.47 5.85 2.10
C VAL A 314 14.94 4.54 2.65
N ALA A 315 14.63 3.57 1.77
CA ALA A 315 14.33 2.22 2.20
C ALA A 315 15.60 1.55 2.76
N GLU A 316 15.52 0.99 3.96
CA GLU A 316 16.66 0.43 4.68
C GLU A 316 16.73 -1.10 4.61
N TYR A 317 15.60 -1.77 4.41
CA TYR A 317 15.51 -3.22 4.44
C TYR A 317 15.65 -3.83 3.04
N GLY A 318 16.39 -4.94 2.94
CA GLY A 318 16.57 -5.71 1.72
C GLY A 318 15.56 -6.87 1.61
N ILE A 319 15.67 -7.64 0.53
CA ILE A 319 14.76 -8.77 0.26
C ILE A 319 14.86 -9.85 1.35
N GLU A 320 16.03 -10.01 1.98
CA GLU A 320 16.23 -10.98 3.05
C GLU A 320 15.38 -10.63 4.28
N GLU A 321 15.41 -9.37 4.74
CA GLU A 321 14.59 -8.91 5.87
C GLU A 321 13.10 -8.94 5.53
N MET A 322 12.72 -8.54 4.31
CA MET A 322 11.33 -8.61 3.85
C MET A 322 10.77 -10.03 3.90
N CYS A 323 11.54 -11.02 3.43
CA CYS A 323 11.14 -12.42 3.47
C CYS A 323 11.14 -12.97 4.91
N ALA A 324 12.14 -12.62 5.72
CA ALA A 324 12.24 -13.06 7.11
C ALA A 324 11.07 -12.56 7.97
N ASP A 325 10.73 -11.27 7.87
CA ASP A 325 9.63 -10.69 8.64
C ASP A 325 8.26 -11.22 8.15
N SER A 326 8.08 -11.38 6.83
CA SER A 326 6.89 -12.04 6.26
C SER A 326 6.71 -13.46 6.82
N TRP A 327 7.81 -14.24 6.86
CA TRP A 327 7.78 -15.58 7.42
C TRP A 327 7.53 -15.58 8.93
N ASN A 328 8.14 -14.67 9.69
CA ASN A 328 7.93 -14.54 11.13
C ASN A 328 6.44 -14.27 11.45
N TRP A 329 5.80 -13.37 10.72
CA TRP A 329 4.35 -13.15 10.80
C TRP A 329 3.57 -14.43 10.50
N GLN A 330 3.77 -15.02 9.31
CA GLN A 330 2.96 -16.15 8.85
C GLN A 330 3.13 -17.40 9.71
N LYS A 331 4.35 -17.66 10.21
CA LYS A 331 4.65 -18.78 11.11
C LYS A 331 3.92 -18.67 12.44
N ASN A 332 3.84 -17.46 13.01
CA ASN A 332 3.17 -17.23 14.29
C ASN A 332 1.66 -17.04 14.14
N ASN A 333 1.18 -16.82 12.92
CA ASN A 333 -0.22 -16.58 12.59
C ASN A 333 -0.59 -17.38 11.31
N PRO A 334 -0.54 -18.74 11.34
CA PRO A 334 -0.77 -19.59 10.16
C PRO A 334 -2.15 -19.40 9.53
N ASP A 335 -3.16 -19.02 10.33
CA ASP A 335 -4.51 -18.66 9.90
C ASP A 335 -4.74 -17.15 9.84
N GLY A 336 -3.65 -16.39 9.71
CA GLY A 336 -3.69 -14.95 9.76
C GLY A 336 -4.26 -14.49 11.10
N TYR A 337 -5.10 -13.47 11.07
CA TYR A 337 -5.72 -12.95 12.28
C TYR A 337 -6.78 -13.88 12.91
N HIS A 338 -7.12 -15.00 12.26
CA HIS A 338 -8.04 -16.01 12.81
C HIS A 338 -7.37 -17.06 13.70
N THR A 339 -6.03 -17.06 13.82
CA THR A 339 -5.31 -17.98 14.73
C THR A 339 -5.61 -17.71 16.21
N VAL A 340 -6.16 -16.54 16.54
CA VAL A 340 -6.50 -16.17 17.92
C VAL A 340 -7.75 -16.92 18.38
N LYS A 341 -7.59 -17.84 19.33
CA LYS A 341 -8.68 -18.39 20.14
C LYS A 341 -8.81 -17.62 21.45
#